data_AF-A0A6G9H5H7-F1
#
_entry.id   AF-A0A6G9H5H7-F1
#
_cell.length_a   1.000
_cell.length_b   1.000
_cell.length_c   1.000
_cell.angle_alpha   90.00
_cell.angle_beta   90.00
_cell.angle_gamma   90.00
#
_symmetry.space_group_name_H-M   'P 1'
#
loop_
_entity.id
_entity.type
_entity.pdbx_description
1 polymer ?
#
loop_
_entity_poly.entity_id
_entity_poly.type
_entity_poly.pdbx_seq_one_letter_code
_entity_poly.pdbx_strand_id
1 'polypeptide(L)'
;MTAFLTIILGLLVVIVGLVVAWPWWVWPASLVLLLLFGAVTQKVLTREPDGFPLEYSLEPDFPTPVVHRQEHRVTYVALPSSVPDYDFSFSATVRWVLLDAPDDAPHINPGGLAVDAVLRRAREVTVRQPPTRSALVQHQLDGCLGIMEADPTGRVLAMAQDVTLNLPDPDRERLTKLSNVRKDEDLWEHERNYERNKRAYLGEDVLKDPGSAVVWWLAKNDDQVEGTVDRIGLLASLSAAANNGPVHPEFQHLVDPPTVGPGGDEPLTSVGGLADPFEAGSADGPGPAEPLGPESLDGLLEWLGFDESDPDLLLFAVRLAELVEAHEKPEAAEAIRQHFEPAEPDEPDQPDKPDQATEDNPPA
;
A
#
# COMPACT_ATOMS: atom_id res chain seq x y z
N MET A 1 4.29 -27.56 41.65
CA MET A 1 3.47 -26.76 42.58
C MET A 1 2.75 -27.61 43.65
N THR A 2 2.25 -28.81 43.32
CA THR A 2 1.51 -29.69 44.26
C THR A 2 2.35 -30.21 45.43
N ALA A 3 3.62 -30.59 45.21
CA ALA A 3 4.52 -31.05 46.28
C ALA A 3 4.74 -29.99 47.37
N PHE A 4 4.79 -28.72 46.99
CA PHE A 4 4.96 -27.61 47.94
C PHE A 4 3.70 -27.41 48.79
N LEU A 5 2.51 -27.55 48.19
CA LEU A 5 1.22 -27.46 48.87
C LEU A 5 1.00 -28.61 49.86
N THR A 6 1.40 -29.84 49.51
CA THR A 6 1.30 -31.00 50.41
C THR A 6 2.24 -30.89 51.61
N ILE A 7 3.44 -30.32 51.40
CA ILE A 7 4.40 -30.06 52.49
C ILE A 7 3.83 -29.00 53.45
N ILE A 8 3.26 -27.91 52.93
CA ILE A 8 2.65 -26.86 53.75
C ILE A 8 1.43 -27.38 54.52
N LEU A 9 0.57 -28.17 53.88
CA LEU A 9 -0.60 -28.76 54.52
C LEU A 9 -0.20 -29.73 55.64
N GLY A 10 0.82 -30.55 55.42
CA GLY A 10 1.38 -31.45 56.43
C GLY A 10 1.93 -30.70 57.64
N LEU A 11 2.68 -29.62 57.41
CA LEU A 11 3.22 -28.77 58.47
C LEU A 11 2.10 -28.15 59.32
N LEU A 12 1.02 -27.68 58.68
CA LEU A 12 -0.10 -27.04 59.37
C LEU A 12 -0.84 -28.03 60.29
N VAL A 13 -1.03 -29.28 59.86
CA VAL A 13 -1.64 -30.34 60.68
C VAL A 13 -0.78 -30.67 61.91
N VAL A 14 0.54 -30.71 61.76
CA VAL A 14 1.48 -30.94 62.88
C VAL A 14 1.39 -29.81 63.91
N ILE A 15 1.36 -28.55 63.45
CA ILE A 15 1.27 -27.39 64.34
C ILE A 15 -0.06 -27.39 65.11
N VAL A 16 -1.18 -27.66 64.44
CA VAL A 16 -2.50 -27.73 65.09
C VAL A 16 -2.58 -28.90 66.09
N GLY A 17 -2.04 -30.06 65.74
CA GLY A 17 -2.00 -31.23 66.63
C GLY A 17 -1.19 -30.98 67.91
N LEU A 18 -0.12 -30.18 67.82
CA LEU A 18 0.69 -29.76 68.97
C LEU A 18 -0.03 -28.73 69.86
N VAL A 19 -0.74 -27.77 69.27
CA VAL A 19 -1.46 -26.73 70.03
C VAL A 19 -2.69 -27.30 70.74
N VAL A 20 -3.38 -28.27 70.14
CA VAL A 20 -4.61 -28.86 70.67
C VAL A 20 -4.35 -30.14 71.50
N ALA A 21 -3.06 -30.50 71.72
CA ALA A 21 -2.62 -31.67 72.49
C ALA A 21 -3.35 -32.95 72.11
N TRP A 22 -3.35 -33.28 70.81
CA TRP A 22 -4.16 -34.37 70.30
C TRP A 22 -3.83 -35.73 70.94
N PRO A 23 -4.85 -36.54 71.25
CA PRO A 23 -4.66 -37.92 71.69
C PRO A 23 -3.77 -38.68 70.70
N TRP A 24 -2.87 -39.51 71.21
CA TRP A 24 -1.81 -40.16 70.44
C TRP A 24 -2.30 -40.99 69.22
N TRP A 25 -3.58 -41.40 69.20
CA TRP A 25 -4.20 -42.15 68.09
C TRP A 25 -4.57 -41.26 66.88
N VAL A 26 -4.66 -39.95 67.07
CA VAL A 26 -5.07 -39.02 65.99
C VAL A 26 -3.91 -38.74 65.03
N TRP A 27 -2.67 -38.79 65.52
CA TRP A 27 -1.46 -38.67 64.71
C TRP A 27 -1.39 -39.67 63.54
N PRO A 28 -1.50 -40.99 63.77
CA PRO A 28 -1.48 -41.95 62.66
C PRO A 28 -2.68 -41.78 61.72
N ALA A 29 -3.87 -41.41 62.24
CA ALA A 29 -5.04 -41.17 61.41
C ALA A 29 -4.84 -39.97 60.45
N SER A 30 -4.23 -38.88 60.93
CA SER A 30 -3.90 -37.72 60.09
C SER A 30 -2.82 -38.03 59.04
N LEU A 31 -1.83 -38.85 59.38
CA LEU A 31 -0.79 -39.29 58.43
C LEU A 31 -1.40 -40.12 57.29
N VAL A 32 -2.31 -41.04 57.63
CA VAL A 32 -3.02 -41.86 56.65
C VAL A 32 -3.90 -40.99 55.74
N LEU A 33 -4.58 -39.98 56.31
CA LEU A 33 -5.37 -39.04 55.52
C LEU A 33 -4.52 -38.22 54.54
N LEU A 34 -3.36 -37.73 54.98
CA LEU A 34 -2.41 -37.01 54.13
C LEU A 34 -1.85 -37.90 53.01
N LEU A 35 -1.54 -39.16 53.31
CA LEU A 35 -1.08 -40.12 52.30
C LEU A 35 -2.17 -40.46 51.29
N LEU A 36 -3.42 -40.62 51.74
CA LEU A 36 -4.57 -40.81 50.85
C LEU A 36 -4.78 -39.59 49.95
N PHE A 37 -4.71 -38.38 50.51
CA PHE A 37 -4.87 -37.15 49.74
C PHE A 37 -3.73 -36.96 48.73
N GLY A 38 -2.49 -37.26 49.12
CA GLY A 38 -1.33 -37.29 48.23
C GLY A 38 -1.46 -38.31 47.10
N ALA A 39 -1.94 -39.52 47.41
CA ALA A 39 -2.16 -40.57 46.42
C ALA A 39 -3.28 -40.23 45.44
N VAL A 40 -4.38 -39.62 45.90
CA VAL A 40 -5.48 -39.19 45.04
C VAL A 40 -5.05 -38.02 44.14
N THR A 41 -4.33 -37.03 44.68
CA THR A 41 -3.83 -35.91 43.89
C THR A 41 -2.76 -36.34 42.88
N GLN A 42 -1.87 -37.28 43.23
CA GLN A 42 -1.00 -37.90 42.23
C GLN A 42 -1.80 -38.64 41.18
N LYS A 43 -2.79 -39.46 41.53
CA LYS A 43 -3.59 -40.24 40.56
C LYS A 43 -4.43 -39.38 39.62
N VAL A 44 -4.79 -38.16 40.03
CA VAL A 44 -5.49 -37.17 39.18
C VAL A 44 -4.52 -36.36 38.33
N LEU A 45 -3.28 -36.12 38.80
CA LEU A 45 -2.26 -35.37 38.07
C LEU A 45 -1.41 -36.26 37.14
N THR A 46 -1.30 -37.57 37.42
CA THR A 46 -0.72 -38.61 36.56
C THR A 46 -1.78 -39.28 35.68
N ARG A 47 -3.04 -38.84 35.75
CA ARG A 47 -3.96 -39.01 34.63
C ARG A 47 -3.53 -38.02 33.55
N GLU A 48 -2.47 -38.40 32.85
CA GLU A 48 -2.22 -37.86 31.52
C GLU A 48 -3.40 -38.21 30.61
N PRO A 49 -3.72 -37.34 29.63
CA PRO A 49 -4.77 -37.62 28.67
C PRO A 49 -4.45 -38.93 27.96
N ASP A 50 -5.45 -39.79 27.74
CA ASP A 50 -5.34 -40.96 26.88
C ASP A 50 -4.66 -40.56 25.56
N GLY A 51 -3.40 -40.97 25.43
CA GLY A 51 -2.52 -40.56 24.36
C GLY A 51 -1.22 -41.35 24.46
N PHE A 52 -1.07 -42.29 23.53
CA PHE A 52 0.03 -43.22 23.32
C PHE A 52 -0.08 -44.58 24.03
N PRO A 53 -0.54 -45.65 23.33
CA PRO A 53 -0.40 -47.01 23.81
C PRO A 53 1.08 -47.38 23.90
N LEU A 54 1.47 -47.86 25.08
CA LEU A 54 2.80 -48.34 25.41
C LEU A 54 3.02 -49.74 24.81
N GLU A 55 3.06 -49.79 23.48
CA GLU A 55 3.51 -50.95 22.69
C GLU A 55 4.97 -50.76 22.23
N TYR A 56 5.72 -49.88 22.90
CA TYR A 56 7.18 -49.85 22.80
C TYR A 56 7.77 -50.84 23.80
N SER A 57 7.58 -52.12 23.49
CA SER A 57 8.61 -53.10 23.82
C SER A 57 9.92 -52.61 23.21
N LEU A 58 11.03 -52.76 23.94
CA LEU A 58 12.36 -52.71 23.34
C LEU A 58 12.47 -53.90 22.39
N GLU A 59 11.85 -53.80 21.21
CA GLU A 59 12.18 -54.59 20.05
C GLU A 59 13.65 -54.26 19.71
N PRO A 60 14.49 -55.26 19.35
CA PRO A 60 15.81 -54.98 18.81
C PRO A 60 15.66 -54.01 17.63
N ASP A 61 16.62 -53.10 17.45
CA ASP A 61 16.71 -52.18 16.29
C ASP A 61 16.68 -52.99 14.99
N PHE A 62 15.49 -53.35 14.51
CA PHE A 62 15.28 -53.74 13.13
C PHE A 62 15.68 -52.51 12.31
N PRO A 63 16.45 -52.66 11.22
CA PRO A 63 16.63 -51.56 10.30
C PRO A 63 15.24 -51.08 9.93
N THR A 64 14.90 -49.85 10.33
CA THR A 64 13.62 -49.23 9.98
C THR A 64 13.47 -49.44 8.48
N PRO A 65 12.40 -50.12 7.99
CA PRO A 65 12.28 -50.38 6.57
C PRO A 65 12.43 -49.02 5.89
N VAL A 66 13.42 -48.90 5.00
CA VAL A 66 13.65 -47.68 4.24
C VAL A 66 12.35 -47.46 3.48
N VAL A 67 11.50 -46.56 3.98
CA VAL A 67 10.25 -46.21 3.31
C VAL A 67 10.73 -45.56 2.02
N HIS A 68 10.72 -46.34 0.93
CA HIS A 68 11.03 -45.83 -0.39
C HIS A 68 10.05 -44.69 -0.63
N ARG A 69 10.54 -43.46 -0.52
CA ARG A 69 9.74 -42.25 -0.59
C ARG A 69 9.29 -42.16 -2.04
N GLN A 70 8.07 -42.60 -2.30
CA GLN A 70 7.51 -42.57 -3.64
C GLN A 70 7.05 -41.14 -3.91
N GLU A 71 7.87 -40.42 -4.70
CA GLU A 71 7.68 -39.01 -5.00
C GLU A 71 7.65 -38.80 -6.53
N HIS A 72 6.80 -37.88 -6.97
CA HIS A 72 6.68 -37.50 -8.36
C HIS A 72 6.39 -36.01 -8.46
N ARG A 73 7.23 -35.28 -9.20
CA ARG A 73 7.06 -33.84 -9.38
C ARG A 73 6.18 -33.57 -10.60
N VAL A 74 5.09 -32.86 -10.37
CA VAL A 74 4.17 -32.36 -11.39
C VAL A 74 4.52 -30.91 -11.67
N THR A 75 4.69 -30.57 -12.95
CA THR A 75 5.07 -29.22 -13.37
C THR A 75 4.14 -28.69 -14.45
N TYR A 76 3.74 -27.42 -14.32
CA TYR A 76 2.99 -26.67 -15.34
C TYR A 76 1.70 -27.35 -15.81
N VAL A 77 0.88 -27.86 -14.89
CA VAL A 77 -0.44 -28.40 -15.23
C VAL A 77 -1.48 -27.28 -15.22
N ALA A 78 -2.21 -27.13 -16.31
CA ALA A 78 -3.30 -26.17 -16.42
C ALA A 78 -4.50 -26.64 -15.57
N LEU A 79 -4.90 -25.82 -14.60
CA LEU A 79 -6.09 -26.01 -13.79
C LEU A 79 -7.10 -24.89 -14.09
N PRO A 80 -8.38 -25.22 -14.34
CA PRO A 80 -9.38 -24.22 -14.65
C PRO A 80 -9.64 -23.28 -13.47
N SER A 81 -9.84 -21.99 -13.76
CA SER A 81 -10.34 -21.00 -12.82
C SER A 81 -11.86 -20.83 -12.93
N SER A 82 -12.44 -19.94 -12.11
CA SER A 82 -13.86 -19.56 -12.20
C SER A 82 -14.24 -18.72 -13.42
N VAL A 83 -13.24 -18.13 -14.09
CA VAL A 83 -13.46 -17.31 -15.29
C VAL A 83 -13.04 -18.13 -16.51
N PRO A 84 -13.89 -18.21 -17.56
CA PRO A 84 -13.53 -18.87 -18.80
C PRO A 84 -12.22 -18.31 -19.39
N ASP A 85 -11.46 -19.17 -20.08
CA ASP A 85 -10.23 -18.82 -20.78
C ASP A 85 -9.05 -18.36 -19.90
N TYR A 86 -9.19 -18.49 -18.57
CA TYR A 86 -8.12 -18.26 -17.60
C TYR A 86 -7.80 -19.54 -16.82
N ASP A 87 -6.66 -20.14 -17.10
CA ASP A 87 -6.17 -21.32 -16.41
C ASP A 87 -5.00 -20.98 -15.48
N PHE A 88 -4.98 -21.58 -14.30
CA PHE A 88 -3.84 -21.54 -13.40
C PHE A 88 -2.79 -22.57 -13.82
N SER A 89 -1.52 -22.19 -13.75
CA SER A 89 -0.38 -23.09 -13.85
C SER A 89 -0.05 -23.65 -12.46
N PHE A 90 -0.36 -24.93 -12.27
CA PHE A 90 -0.11 -25.69 -11.04
C PHE A 90 1.19 -26.50 -11.15
N SER A 91 2.01 -26.45 -10.10
CA SER A 91 3.13 -27.40 -9.91
C SER A 91 3.21 -27.84 -8.45
N ALA A 92 3.52 -29.10 -8.21
CA ALA A 92 3.65 -29.66 -6.86
C ALA A 92 4.48 -30.95 -6.85
N THR A 93 4.98 -31.31 -5.68
CA THR A 93 5.62 -32.62 -5.43
C THR A 93 4.59 -33.56 -4.82
N VAL A 94 4.14 -34.55 -5.60
CA VAL A 94 3.17 -35.55 -5.16
C VAL A 94 3.90 -36.67 -4.43
N ARG A 95 3.42 -37.03 -3.25
CA ARG A 95 3.90 -38.18 -2.47
C ARG A 95 2.75 -39.14 -2.25
N TRP A 96 3.03 -40.43 -2.28
CA TRP A 96 2.00 -41.44 -2.06
C TRP A 96 2.50 -42.68 -1.33
N VAL A 97 1.54 -43.43 -0.80
CA VAL A 97 1.72 -44.74 -0.16
C VAL A 97 0.70 -45.69 -0.78
N LEU A 98 1.13 -46.90 -1.14
CA LEU A 98 0.20 -47.93 -1.61
C LEU A 98 -0.59 -48.50 -0.42
N LEU A 99 -1.89 -48.68 -0.63
CA LEU A 99 -2.74 -49.43 0.27
C LEU A 99 -2.79 -50.89 -0.16
N ASP A 100 -2.94 -51.79 0.81
CA ASP A 100 -3.06 -53.22 0.54
C ASP A 100 -4.26 -53.47 -0.38
N ALA A 101 -3.94 -53.96 -1.58
CA ALA A 101 -4.93 -54.35 -2.56
C ALA A 101 -5.24 -55.84 -2.41
N PRO A 102 -6.47 -56.29 -2.72
CA PRO A 102 -6.76 -57.71 -2.84
C PRO A 102 -5.79 -58.39 -3.81
N ASP A 103 -5.38 -59.63 -3.53
CA ASP A 103 -4.37 -60.38 -4.31
C ASP A 103 -4.70 -60.51 -5.81
N ASP A 104 -5.97 -60.34 -6.20
CA ASP A 104 -6.46 -60.46 -7.59
C ASP A 104 -6.70 -59.10 -8.27
N ALA A 105 -6.18 -58.01 -7.69
CA ALA A 105 -6.40 -56.68 -8.22
C ALA A 105 -5.51 -56.40 -9.45
N PRO A 106 -6.02 -55.73 -10.51
CA PRO A 106 -5.22 -55.40 -11.68
C PRO A 106 -3.96 -54.59 -11.33
N HIS A 107 -2.90 -54.81 -12.11
CA HIS A 107 -1.68 -54.01 -12.03
C HIS A 107 -1.98 -52.57 -12.45
N ILE A 108 -1.70 -51.62 -11.56
CA ILE A 108 -1.92 -50.19 -11.77
C ILE A 108 -0.59 -49.43 -11.69
N ASN A 109 -0.51 -48.26 -12.32
CA ASN A 109 0.57 -47.32 -12.08
C ASN A 109 0.22 -46.45 -10.85
N PRO A 110 0.82 -46.70 -9.66
CA PRO A 110 0.44 -46.00 -8.43
C PRO A 110 0.78 -44.50 -8.48
N GLY A 111 1.86 -44.11 -9.18
CA GLY A 111 2.24 -42.71 -9.33
C GLY A 111 1.25 -41.92 -10.20
N GLY A 112 0.80 -42.53 -11.31
CA GLY A 112 -0.22 -41.91 -12.17
C GLY A 112 -1.56 -41.71 -11.44
N LEU A 113 -1.95 -42.70 -10.64
CA LEU A 113 -3.16 -42.64 -9.82
C LEU A 113 -3.06 -41.59 -8.72
N ALA A 114 -1.91 -41.48 -8.06
CA ALA A 114 -1.66 -40.46 -7.04
C ALA A 114 -1.70 -39.03 -7.62
N VAL A 115 -1.11 -38.83 -8.81
CA VAL A 115 -1.16 -37.54 -9.51
C VAL A 115 -2.59 -37.17 -9.90
N ASP A 116 -3.35 -38.10 -10.47
CA ASP A 116 -4.75 -37.85 -10.84
C ASP A 116 -5.61 -37.50 -9.60
N ALA A 117 -5.40 -38.20 -8.48
CA ALA A 117 -6.08 -37.91 -7.22
C ALA A 117 -5.78 -36.50 -6.69
N VAL A 118 -4.53 -36.05 -6.77
CA VAL A 118 -4.13 -34.68 -6.38
C VAL A 118 -4.71 -33.66 -7.34
N LEU A 119 -4.61 -33.87 -8.66
CA LEU A 119 -5.13 -32.92 -9.66
C LEU A 119 -6.64 -32.76 -9.59
N ARG A 120 -7.37 -33.85 -9.31
CA ARG A 120 -8.82 -33.82 -9.14
C ARG A 120 -9.23 -32.95 -7.94
N ARG A 121 -8.58 -33.17 -6.78
CA ARG A 121 -8.80 -32.35 -5.58
C ARG A 121 -8.41 -30.89 -5.80
N ALA A 122 -7.28 -30.64 -6.47
CA ALA A 122 -6.86 -29.29 -6.82
C ALA A 122 -7.90 -28.58 -7.70
N ARG A 123 -8.41 -29.27 -8.73
CA ARG A 123 -9.44 -28.77 -9.63
C ARG A 123 -10.74 -28.41 -8.90
N GLU A 124 -11.18 -29.22 -7.95
CA GLU A 124 -12.39 -28.95 -7.17
C GLU A 124 -12.34 -27.63 -6.41
N VAL A 125 -11.14 -27.21 -6.01
CA VAL A 125 -10.86 -25.92 -5.39
C VAL A 125 -10.73 -24.82 -6.45
N THR A 126 -9.89 -24.99 -7.48
CA THR A 126 -9.56 -23.91 -8.42
C THR A 126 -10.74 -23.44 -9.28
N VAL A 127 -11.66 -24.34 -9.66
CA VAL A 127 -12.84 -24.01 -10.49
C VAL A 127 -13.72 -22.92 -9.87
N ARG A 128 -13.72 -22.78 -8.55
CA ARG A 128 -14.55 -21.80 -7.84
C ARG A 128 -13.83 -20.49 -7.55
N GLN A 129 -12.55 -20.38 -7.91
CA GLN A 129 -11.70 -19.28 -7.48
C GLN A 129 -11.43 -18.29 -8.61
N PRO A 130 -11.42 -16.98 -8.32
CA PRO A 130 -11.10 -15.97 -9.32
C PRO A 130 -9.60 -15.98 -9.67
N PRO A 131 -9.24 -15.78 -10.95
CA PRO A 131 -7.84 -15.80 -11.40
C PRO A 131 -6.99 -14.66 -10.80
N THR A 132 -7.64 -13.59 -10.31
CA THR A 132 -6.97 -12.45 -9.66
C THR A 132 -6.39 -12.75 -8.28
N ARG A 133 -6.78 -13.87 -7.63
CA ARG A 133 -6.38 -14.20 -6.25
C ARG A 133 -5.49 -15.44 -6.16
N SER A 134 -4.63 -15.69 -7.14
CA SER A 134 -3.79 -16.90 -7.23
C SER A 134 -3.00 -17.20 -5.95
N ALA A 135 -2.40 -16.19 -5.31
CA ALA A 135 -1.63 -16.35 -4.08
C ALA A 135 -2.47 -16.89 -2.90
N LEU A 136 -3.70 -16.41 -2.75
CA LEU A 136 -4.61 -16.89 -1.70
C LEU A 136 -5.03 -18.34 -1.96
N VAL A 137 -5.30 -18.67 -3.23
CA VAL A 137 -5.68 -20.03 -3.64
C VAL A 137 -4.52 -20.99 -3.46
N GLN A 138 -3.27 -20.57 -3.69
CA GLN A 138 -2.09 -21.37 -3.42
C GLN A 138 -2.04 -21.82 -1.95
N HIS A 139 -2.20 -20.89 -1.00
CA HIS A 139 -2.21 -21.24 0.43
C HIS A 139 -3.36 -22.19 0.81
N GLN A 140 -4.52 -22.02 0.17
CA GLN A 140 -5.64 -22.94 0.36
C GLN A 140 -5.31 -24.34 -0.17
N LEU A 141 -4.64 -24.43 -1.33
CA LEU A 141 -4.20 -25.69 -1.93
C LEU A 141 -3.10 -26.38 -1.11
N ASP A 142 -2.15 -25.63 -0.57
CA ASP A 142 -1.14 -26.17 0.35
C ASP A 142 -1.80 -26.85 1.56
N GLY A 143 -2.83 -26.22 2.13
CA GLY A 143 -3.58 -26.77 3.26
C GLY A 143 -4.39 -28.02 2.89
N CYS A 144 -5.11 -28.00 1.77
CA CYS A 144 -5.99 -29.12 1.40
C CYS A 144 -5.23 -30.32 0.82
N LEU A 145 -4.18 -30.08 0.02
CA LEU A 145 -3.39 -31.14 -0.60
C LEU A 145 -2.30 -31.68 0.34
N GLY A 146 -1.97 -30.97 1.42
CA GLY A 146 -1.00 -31.39 2.43
C GLY A 146 -1.43 -32.58 3.30
N ILE A 147 -2.66 -33.08 3.12
CA ILE A 147 -3.21 -34.23 3.87
C ILE A 147 -3.19 -35.48 2.98
N MET A 148 -2.74 -36.60 3.56
CA MET A 148 -2.81 -37.93 2.94
C MET A 148 -4.25 -38.39 2.85
N GLU A 149 -4.75 -38.55 1.63
CA GLU A 149 -6.12 -38.96 1.35
C GLU A 149 -6.16 -40.07 0.30
N ALA A 150 -7.12 -40.97 0.41
CA ALA A 150 -7.28 -42.07 -0.53
C ALA A 150 -7.77 -41.56 -1.89
N ASP A 151 -7.22 -42.10 -2.97
CA ASP A 151 -7.85 -41.98 -4.28
C ASP A 151 -9.22 -42.69 -4.29
N PRO A 152 -10.22 -42.27 -5.09
CA PRO A 152 -11.49 -42.96 -5.30
C PRO A 152 -11.43 -44.49 -5.52
N THR A 153 -10.33 -45.02 -6.04
CA THR A 153 -10.15 -46.48 -6.18
C THR A 153 -9.76 -47.18 -4.87
N GLY A 154 -9.39 -46.43 -3.82
CA GLY A 154 -8.94 -46.94 -2.53
C GLY A 154 -7.57 -47.61 -2.56
N ARG A 155 -6.79 -47.47 -3.65
CA ARG A 155 -5.53 -48.20 -3.87
C ARG A 155 -4.28 -47.46 -3.40
N VAL A 156 -4.35 -46.12 -3.31
CA VAL A 156 -3.24 -45.26 -2.91
C VAL A 156 -3.72 -44.17 -1.98
N LEU A 157 -2.92 -43.83 -0.98
CA LEU A 157 -3.01 -42.57 -0.24
C LEU A 157 -2.07 -41.57 -0.91
N ALA A 158 -2.57 -40.38 -1.26
CA ALA A 158 -1.79 -39.34 -1.93
C ALA A 158 -1.88 -37.99 -1.20
N MET A 159 -0.78 -37.24 -1.24
CA MET A 159 -0.68 -35.85 -0.78
C MET A 159 0.21 -35.06 -1.75
N ALA A 160 0.14 -33.75 -1.69
CA ALA A 160 1.08 -32.86 -2.36
C ALA A 160 1.87 -32.03 -1.35
N GLN A 161 3.11 -31.73 -1.69
CA GLN A 161 3.98 -30.78 -1.01
C GLN A 161 4.50 -29.76 -2.03
N ASP A 162 5.01 -28.63 -1.54
CA ASP A 162 5.58 -27.56 -2.37
C ASP A 162 4.61 -27.09 -3.48
N VAL A 163 3.36 -26.80 -3.10
CA VAL A 163 2.34 -26.41 -4.08
C VAL A 163 2.62 -24.97 -4.54
N THR A 164 2.67 -24.80 -5.86
CA THR A 164 2.80 -23.51 -6.51
C THR A 164 1.64 -23.34 -7.48
N LEU A 165 0.98 -22.19 -7.41
CA LEU A 165 -0.15 -21.86 -8.27
C LEU A 165 0.03 -20.45 -8.81
N ASN A 166 0.35 -20.37 -10.10
CA ASN A 166 0.59 -19.10 -10.77
C ASN A 166 -0.38 -18.90 -11.91
N LEU A 167 -0.80 -17.67 -12.15
CA LEU A 167 -1.46 -17.32 -13.40
C LEU A 167 -0.39 -16.99 -14.45
N PRO A 168 -0.51 -17.47 -15.70
CA PRO A 168 0.41 -17.08 -16.77
C PRO A 168 0.59 -15.56 -16.85
N ASP A 169 1.83 -15.10 -17.04
CA ASP A 169 2.16 -13.68 -17.11
C ASP A 169 1.26 -12.86 -18.05
N PRO A 170 0.95 -13.29 -19.30
CA PRO A 170 0.10 -12.50 -20.21
C PRO A 170 -1.32 -12.31 -19.66
N ASP A 171 -1.84 -13.29 -18.92
CA ASP A 171 -3.18 -13.25 -18.35
C ASP A 171 -3.20 -12.39 -17.10
N ARG A 172 -2.15 -12.44 -16.28
CA ARG A 172 -1.98 -11.55 -15.11
C ARG A 172 -1.92 -10.09 -15.54
N GLU A 173 -1.19 -9.78 -16.60
CA GLU A 173 -1.11 -8.43 -17.16
C GLU A 173 -2.48 -7.95 -17.67
N ARG A 174 -3.20 -8.81 -18.42
CA ARG A 174 -4.53 -8.48 -18.93
C ARG A 174 -5.52 -8.19 -17.80
N LEU A 175 -5.54 -9.01 -16.76
CA LEU A 175 -6.41 -8.80 -15.59
C LEU A 175 -6.04 -7.53 -14.81
N THR A 176 -4.75 -7.23 -14.69
CA THR A 176 -4.27 -5.99 -14.06
C THR A 176 -4.75 -4.78 -14.84
N LYS A 177 -4.62 -4.80 -16.17
CA LYS A 177 -5.11 -3.73 -17.05
C LYS A 177 -6.63 -3.54 -16.93
N LEU A 178 -7.40 -4.63 -16.93
CA LEU A 178 -8.85 -4.57 -16.74
C LEU A 178 -9.23 -4.02 -15.36
N SER A 179 -8.48 -4.37 -14.31
CA SER A 179 -8.70 -3.80 -12.97
C SER A 179 -8.43 -2.30 -12.95
N ASN A 180 -7.40 -1.83 -13.63
CA ASN A 180 -7.09 -0.40 -13.66
C ASN A 180 -8.17 0.38 -14.40
N VAL A 181 -8.59 -0.09 -15.58
CA VAL A 181 -9.67 0.55 -16.34
C VAL A 181 -10.96 0.67 -15.51
N ARG A 182 -11.33 -0.36 -14.72
CA ARG A 182 -12.50 -0.27 -13.84
C ARG A 182 -12.34 0.79 -12.75
N LYS A 183 -11.17 0.85 -12.11
CA LYS A 183 -10.89 1.86 -11.09
C LYS A 183 -10.91 3.27 -11.66
N ASP A 184 -10.37 3.45 -12.87
CA ASP A 184 -10.34 4.74 -13.55
C ASP A 184 -11.75 5.20 -13.92
N GLU A 185 -12.60 4.29 -14.41
CA GLU A 185 -14.02 4.58 -14.67
C GLU A 185 -14.76 4.95 -13.38
N ASP A 186 -14.60 4.16 -12.32
CA ASP A 186 -15.23 4.43 -11.01
C ASP A 186 -14.81 5.80 -10.47
N LEU A 187 -13.51 6.14 -10.60
CA LEU A 187 -12.97 7.42 -10.19
C LEU A 187 -13.58 8.57 -11.01
N TRP A 188 -13.65 8.40 -12.33
CA TRP A 188 -14.21 9.41 -13.22
C TRP A 188 -15.70 9.63 -12.99
N GLU A 189 -16.47 8.56 -12.76
CA GLU A 189 -17.88 8.66 -12.40
C GLU A 189 -18.06 9.42 -11.08
N HIS A 190 -17.21 9.14 -10.09
CA HIS A 190 -17.22 9.83 -8.80
C HIS A 190 -16.90 11.32 -8.96
N GLU A 191 -15.84 11.67 -9.72
CA GLU A 191 -15.44 13.05 -9.99
C GLU A 191 -16.57 13.82 -10.70
N ARG A 192 -17.17 13.21 -11.73
CA ARG A 192 -18.30 13.80 -12.45
C ARG A 192 -19.52 13.99 -11.55
N ASN A 193 -19.80 13.02 -10.67
CA ASN A 193 -20.91 13.12 -9.71
C ASN A 193 -20.64 14.22 -8.69
N TYR A 194 -19.41 14.32 -8.18
CA TYR A 194 -18.98 15.39 -7.29
C TYR A 194 -19.18 16.77 -7.94
N GLU A 195 -18.71 16.94 -9.16
CA GLU A 195 -18.85 18.17 -9.94
C GLU A 195 -20.31 18.51 -10.27
N ARG A 196 -21.16 17.51 -10.55
CA ARG A 196 -22.61 17.72 -10.74
C ARG A 196 -23.29 18.13 -9.44
N ASN A 197 -23.00 17.42 -8.34
CA ASN A 197 -23.56 17.72 -7.02
C ASN A 197 -23.14 19.10 -6.53
N LYS A 198 -21.89 19.50 -6.80
CA LYS A 198 -21.37 20.84 -6.49
C LYS A 198 -22.11 21.93 -7.27
N ARG A 199 -22.33 21.74 -8.58
CA ARG A 199 -23.14 22.67 -9.39
C ARG A 199 -24.58 22.74 -8.91
N ALA A 200 -25.20 21.60 -8.60
CA ALA A 200 -26.55 21.56 -8.07
C ALA A 200 -26.65 22.28 -6.73
N TYR A 201 -25.74 22.02 -5.79
CA TYR A 201 -25.69 22.72 -4.51
C TYR A 201 -25.50 24.24 -4.69
N LEU A 202 -24.55 24.66 -5.52
CA LEU A 202 -24.32 26.07 -5.77
C LEU A 202 -25.50 26.75 -6.47
N GLY A 203 -26.16 26.09 -7.42
CA GLY A 203 -27.29 26.66 -8.14
C GLY A 203 -28.60 26.66 -7.35
N GLU A 204 -28.97 25.50 -6.81
CA GLU A 204 -30.30 25.26 -6.22
C GLU A 204 -30.38 25.62 -4.74
N ASP A 205 -29.26 25.61 -4.00
CA ASP A 205 -29.24 25.93 -2.57
C ASP A 205 -28.57 27.29 -2.30
N VAL A 206 -27.41 27.56 -2.90
CA VAL A 206 -26.62 28.78 -2.59
C VAL A 206 -27.11 29.99 -3.38
N LEU A 207 -27.11 29.92 -4.70
CA LEU A 207 -27.41 31.03 -5.61
C LEU A 207 -28.87 31.07 -6.06
N LYS A 208 -29.75 30.31 -5.39
CA LYS A 208 -31.19 30.27 -5.68
C LYS A 208 -31.83 31.65 -5.61
N ASP A 209 -31.46 32.41 -4.59
CA ASP A 209 -31.92 33.78 -4.35
C ASP A 209 -30.83 34.57 -3.60
N PRO A 210 -30.87 35.92 -3.66
CA PRO A 210 -29.87 36.77 -3.01
C PRO A 210 -29.74 36.52 -1.50
N GLY A 211 -30.84 36.13 -0.82
CA GLY A 211 -30.83 35.84 0.61
C GLY A 211 -30.05 34.56 0.93
N SER A 212 -30.29 33.49 0.16
CA SER A 212 -29.54 32.23 0.29
C SER A 212 -28.04 32.42 0.05
N ALA A 213 -27.67 33.27 -0.91
CA ALA A 213 -26.27 33.60 -1.21
C ALA A 213 -25.59 34.35 -0.06
N VAL A 214 -26.30 35.29 0.59
CA VAL A 214 -25.82 36.03 1.77
C VAL A 214 -25.61 35.10 2.97
N VAL A 215 -26.57 34.21 3.24
CA VAL A 215 -26.45 33.23 4.34
C VAL A 215 -25.29 32.27 4.11
N TRP A 216 -25.13 31.79 2.88
CA TRP A 216 -23.99 30.95 2.51
C TRP A 216 -22.65 31.68 2.66
N TRP A 217 -22.58 32.95 2.25
CA TRP A 217 -21.37 33.76 2.40
C TRP A 217 -21.00 33.87 3.89
N LEU A 218 -21.96 34.25 4.75
CA LEU A 218 -21.74 34.39 6.19
C LEU A 218 -21.23 33.08 6.82
N ALA A 219 -21.89 31.97 6.49
CA ALA A 219 -21.50 30.66 6.99
C ALA A 219 -20.10 30.23 6.54
N LYS A 220 -19.62 30.73 5.38
CA LYS A 220 -18.30 30.37 4.83
C LYS A 220 -17.16 31.25 5.35
N ASN A 221 -17.45 32.39 5.95
CA ASN A 221 -16.47 33.43 6.28
C ASN A 221 -16.67 33.98 7.70
N ASP A 222 -16.96 33.09 8.64
CA ASP A 222 -16.99 33.37 10.09
C ASP A 222 -17.89 34.55 10.49
N ASP A 223 -19.07 34.67 9.88
CA ASP A 223 -20.07 35.68 10.23
C ASP A 223 -19.58 37.15 10.12
N GLN A 224 -18.71 37.47 9.16
CA GLN A 224 -18.33 38.86 8.88
C GLN A 224 -19.50 39.66 8.28
N VAL A 225 -20.39 40.14 9.17
CA VAL A 225 -21.63 40.82 8.80
C VAL A 225 -21.38 42.10 8.00
N GLU A 226 -20.48 42.97 8.46
CA GLU A 226 -20.18 44.25 7.79
C GLU A 226 -19.68 44.02 6.36
N GLY A 227 -18.70 43.13 6.16
CA GLY A 227 -18.20 42.78 4.84
C GLY A 227 -19.21 42.04 3.95
N THR A 228 -20.21 41.38 4.54
CA THR A 228 -21.31 40.77 3.79
C THR A 228 -22.29 41.83 3.29
N VAL A 229 -22.61 42.84 4.11
CA VAL A 229 -23.53 43.94 3.73
C VAL A 229 -23.01 44.69 2.51
N ASP A 230 -21.70 44.98 2.47
CA ASP A 230 -21.06 45.65 1.33
C ASP A 230 -21.15 44.84 0.02
N ARG A 231 -21.34 43.52 0.12
CA ARG A 231 -21.35 42.58 -1.02
C ARG A 231 -22.75 42.14 -1.45
N ILE A 232 -23.81 42.63 -0.81
CA ILE A 232 -25.20 42.24 -1.13
C ILE A 232 -25.51 42.48 -2.61
N GLY A 233 -25.08 43.61 -3.19
CA GLY A 233 -25.25 43.89 -4.61
C GLY A 233 -24.58 42.87 -5.53
N LEU A 234 -23.34 42.47 -5.20
CA LEU A 234 -22.59 41.46 -5.95
C LEU A 234 -23.23 40.07 -5.85
N LEU A 235 -23.67 39.67 -4.66
CA LEU A 235 -24.35 38.39 -4.43
C LEU A 235 -25.71 38.32 -5.14
N ALA A 236 -26.44 39.44 -5.18
CA ALA A 236 -27.68 39.55 -5.95
C ALA A 236 -27.42 39.45 -7.47
N SER A 237 -26.34 40.04 -7.96
CA SER A 237 -25.90 39.92 -9.36
C SER A 237 -25.49 38.48 -9.72
N LEU A 238 -24.69 37.83 -8.87
CA LEU A 238 -24.29 36.42 -9.06
C LEU A 238 -25.48 35.47 -9.05
N SER A 239 -26.45 35.67 -8.15
CA SER A 239 -27.68 34.88 -8.11
C SER A 239 -28.53 35.10 -9.37
N ALA A 240 -28.65 36.34 -9.84
CA ALA A 240 -29.35 36.65 -11.09
C ALA A 240 -28.69 36.00 -12.30
N ALA A 241 -27.36 36.07 -12.39
CA ALA A 241 -26.58 35.43 -13.46
C ALA A 241 -26.71 33.90 -13.43
N ALA A 242 -26.62 33.27 -12.26
CA ALA A 242 -26.76 31.82 -12.11
C ALA A 242 -28.15 31.30 -12.54
N ASN A 243 -29.20 32.11 -12.37
CA ASN A 243 -30.58 31.78 -12.74
C ASN A 243 -30.98 32.30 -14.14
N ASN A 244 -30.06 32.87 -14.91
CA ASN A 244 -30.34 33.50 -16.21
C ASN A 244 -31.48 34.55 -16.16
N GLY A 245 -31.59 35.29 -15.06
CA GLY A 245 -32.66 36.25 -14.80
C GLY A 245 -32.14 37.67 -14.54
N PRO A 246 -33.03 38.69 -14.54
CA PRO A 246 -32.66 40.04 -14.13
C PRO A 246 -32.47 40.10 -12.60
N VAL A 247 -31.65 41.05 -12.14
CA VAL A 247 -31.49 41.32 -10.71
C VAL A 247 -32.83 41.76 -10.10
N HIS A 248 -33.17 41.21 -8.94
CA HIS A 248 -34.43 41.50 -8.25
C HIS A 248 -34.58 43.02 -8.00
N PRO A 249 -35.77 43.62 -8.21
CA PRO A 249 -35.96 45.08 -8.14
C PRO A 249 -35.45 45.73 -6.85
N GLU A 250 -35.58 45.01 -5.73
CA GLU A 250 -35.13 45.47 -4.41
C GLU A 250 -33.61 45.65 -4.31
N PHE A 251 -32.81 44.92 -5.10
CA PHE A 251 -31.35 45.00 -5.07
C PHE A 251 -30.76 45.75 -6.27
N GLN A 252 -31.58 46.18 -7.24
CA GLN A 252 -31.11 46.91 -8.42
C GLN A 252 -30.39 48.21 -8.07
N HIS A 253 -30.76 48.87 -6.96
CA HIS A 253 -30.12 50.10 -6.49
C HIS A 253 -28.72 49.87 -5.88
N LEU A 254 -28.37 48.62 -5.54
CA LEU A 254 -27.08 48.22 -4.98
C LEU A 254 -26.13 47.66 -6.03
N VAL A 255 -26.62 47.43 -7.25
CA VAL A 255 -25.79 47.01 -8.39
C VAL A 255 -25.39 48.27 -9.12
N ASP A 256 -24.10 48.61 -9.10
CA ASP A 256 -23.59 49.72 -9.88
C ASP A 256 -23.96 49.51 -11.37
N PRO A 257 -24.54 50.51 -12.05
CA PRO A 257 -24.80 50.40 -13.47
C PRO A 257 -23.47 50.18 -14.20
N PRO A 258 -23.43 49.33 -15.25
CA PRO A 258 -22.24 49.24 -16.08
C PRO A 258 -21.94 50.64 -16.60
N THR A 259 -20.79 51.18 -16.21
CA THR A 259 -20.31 52.48 -16.68
C THR A 259 -20.01 52.38 -18.17
N VAL A 260 -21.04 52.46 -19.01
CA VAL A 260 -20.89 52.82 -20.41
C VAL A 260 -20.62 54.31 -20.39
N GLY A 261 -19.35 54.69 -20.28
CA GLY A 261 -18.92 56.08 -20.37
C GLY A 261 -19.42 56.67 -21.70
N PRO A 262 -20.05 57.86 -21.70
CA PRO A 262 -20.46 58.50 -22.93
C PRO A 262 -19.22 59.06 -23.64
N GLY A 263 -18.92 58.53 -24.82
CA GLY A 263 -18.11 59.14 -25.89
C GLY A 263 -16.90 59.96 -25.45
N GLY A 264 -15.74 59.31 -25.42
CA GLY A 264 -14.44 59.99 -25.50
C GLY A 264 -13.60 59.30 -26.56
N ASP A 265 -13.68 59.80 -27.80
CA ASP A 265 -12.60 59.63 -28.78
C ASP A 265 -11.36 60.35 -28.24
N GLU A 266 -10.55 59.69 -27.42
CA GLU A 266 -9.24 60.17 -27.01
C GLU A 266 -8.20 59.08 -27.31
N PRO A 267 -7.09 59.43 -27.98
CA PRO A 267 -6.13 58.46 -28.49
C PRO A 267 -5.38 57.78 -27.34
N LEU A 268 -5.12 56.49 -27.51
CA LEU A 268 -4.30 55.66 -26.64
C LEU A 268 -2.91 56.30 -26.45
N THR A 269 -2.69 56.95 -25.30
CA THR A 269 -1.36 57.19 -24.75
C THR A 269 -1.27 56.58 -23.36
N SER A 270 -0.43 55.55 -23.30
CA SER A 270 0.14 54.87 -22.14
C SER A 270 0.43 55.80 -20.95
N VAL A 271 0.10 55.35 -19.74
CA VAL A 271 1.08 54.98 -18.68
C VAL A 271 0.34 54.75 -17.35
N GLY A 272 0.51 53.56 -16.76
CA GLY A 272 0.89 53.45 -15.35
C GLY A 272 -0.18 53.08 -14.32
N GLY A 273 -0.25 51.79 -14.00
CA GLY A 273 -0.28 51.29 -12.63
C GLY A 273 -1.65 51.08 -11.97
N LEU A 274 -2.13 49.83 -11.94
CA LEU A 274 -2.11 48.96 -10.75
C LEU A 274 -2.68 47.58 -11.12
N ALA A 275 -2.10 46.55 -10.51
CA ALA A 275 -2.24 45.14 -10.87
C ALA A 275 -3.65 44.56 -10.65
N ASP A 276 -4.14 43.82 -11.65
CA ASP A 276 -5.18 42.80 -11.50
C ASP A 276 -4.51 41.46 -11.12
N PRO A 277 -4.86 40.84 -9.99
CA PRO A 277 -4.58 39.44 -9.76
C PRO A 277 -5.76 38.60 -10.29
N PHE A 278 -5.45 37.56 -11.08
CA PHE A 278 -6.33 36.56 -11.69
C PHE A 278 -6.83 36.84 -13.11
N GLU A 279 -5.93 36.69 -14.09
CA GLU A 279 -6.29 36.05 -15.36
C GLU A 279 -5.56 34.72 -15.50
N ALA A 280 -6.28 33.64 -15.15
CA ALA A 280 -5.96 32.30 -15.59
C ALA A 280 -6.40 32.18 -17.06
N GLY A 281 -5.48 32.52 -17.97
CA GLY A 281 -5.64 32.33 -19.40
C GLY A 281 -5.58 30.86 -19.80
N SER A 282 -6.71 30.35 -20.29
CA SER A 282 -6.84 29.57 -21.51
C SER A 282 -5.66 28.66 -21.89
N ALA A 283 -5.76 27.38 -21.53
CA ALA A 283 -4.96 26.31 -22.10
C ALA A 283 -5.38 26.08 -23.56
N ASP A 284 -4.67 26.74 -24.49
CA ASP A 284 -4.57 26.27 -25.87
C ASP A 284 -3.52 25.14 -25.93
N GLY A 285 -3.69 24.20 -26.86
CA GLY A 285 -3.01 22.90 -26.91
C GLY A 285 -1.47 22.93 -27.00
N PRO A 286 -0.82 21.74 -26.95
CA PRO A 286 0.61 21.61 -26.66
C PRO A 286 1.47 22.13 -27.82
N GLY A 287 2.00 23.34 -27.67
CA GLY A 287 3.15 23.81 -28.42
C GLY A 287 4.42 23.05 -27.98
N PRO A 288 5.46 23.01 -28.83
CA PRO A 288 6.73 22.37 -28.49
C PRO A 288 7.28 23.05 -27.23
N ALA A 289 7.56 22.26 -26.20
CA ALA A 289 8.11 22.74 -24.94
C ALA A 289 9.40 23.52 -25.24
N GLU A 290 9.35 24.84 -25.09
CA GLU A 290 10.56 25.65 -25.05
C GLU A 290 11.41 25.19 -23.86
N PRO A 291 12.74 25.08 -24.02
CA PRO A 291 13.62 24.74 -22.91
C PRO A 291 13.45 25.78 -21.80
N LEU A 292 13.46 25.35 -20.54
CA LEU A 292 13.42 26.24 -19.38
C LEU A 292 14.49 27.32 -19.56
N GLY A 293 14.06 28.56 -19.79
CA GLY A 293 14.95 29.71 -19.78
C GLY A 293 15.45 30.01 -18.36
N PRO A 294 16.60 30.68 -18.20
CA PRO A 294 17.19 30.99 -16.90
C PRO A 294 16.23 31.76 -15.97
N GLU A 295 15.40 32.65 -16.53
CA GLU A 295 14.40 33.42 -15.76
C GLU A 295 13.32 32.55 -15.09
N SER A 296 12.99 31.40 -15.68
CA SER A 296 12.03 30.46 -15.08
C SER A 296 12.63 29.66 -13.94
N LEU A 297 13.95 29.56 -13.88
CA LEU A 297 14.65 28.81 -12.85
C LEU A 297 14.85 29.65 -11.58
N ASP A 298 15.12 30.94 -11.74
CA ASP A 298 15.15 31.89 -10.63
C ASP A 298 13.78 31.99 -9.93
N GLY A 299 12.69 32.06 -10.71
CA GLY A 299 11.33 32.05 -10.15
C GLY A 299 10.95 30.73 -9.45
N LEU A 300 11.51 29.60 -9.90
CA LEU A 300 11.33 28.31 -9.24
C LEU A 300 12.11 28.25 -7.92
N LEU A 301 13.31 28.81 -7.86
CA LEU A 301 14.12 28.87 -6.65
C LEU A 301 13.53 29.79 -5.59
N GLU A 302 13.01 30.95 -5.99
CA GLU A 302 12.30 31.85 -5.09
C GLU A 302 11.05 31.17 -4.50
N TRP A 303 10.31 30.43 -5.33
CA TRP A 303 9.16 29.65 -4.86
C TRP A 303 9.55 28.51 -3.90
N LEU A 304 10.71 27.87 -4.11
CA LEU A 304 11.28 26.87 -3.21
C LEU A 304 11.88 27.48 -1.92
N GLY A 305 11.99 28.82 -1.85
CA GLY A 305 12.46 29.56 -0.69
C GLY A 305 13.98 29.66 -0.59
N PHE A 306 14.72 29.43 -1.69
CA PHE A 306 16.16 29.67 -1.73
C PHE A 306 16.44 31.14 -2.01
N ASP A 307 17.42 31.70 -1.29
CA ASP A 307 17.98 33.02 -1.54
C ASP A 307 19.34 32.88 -2.27
N GLU A 308 19.73 33.89 -3.06
CA GLU A 308 20.99 33.89 -3.83
C GLU A 308 22.24 33.77 -2.93
N SER A 309 22.10 34.05 -1.63
CA SER A 309 23.15 33.94 -0.61
C SER A 309 23.16 32.62 0.18
N ASP A 310 22.29 31.66 -0.16
CA ASP A 310 22.15 30.40 0.57
C ASP A 310 23.27 29.40 0.20
N PRO A 311 24.10 28.94 1.16
CA PRO A 311 25.20 28.00 0.87
C PRO A 311 24.74 26.67 0.26
N ASP A 312 23.48 26.28 0.46
CA ASP A 312 22.92 25.02 -0.05
C ASP A 312 22.43 25.12 -1.50
N LEU A 313 22.34 26.33 -2.07
CA LEU A 313 21.86 26.59 -3.43
C LEU A 313 22.73 25.89 -4.49
N LEU A 314 24.06 25.93 -4.32
CA LEU A 314 25.00 25.27 -5.23
C LEU A 314 24.86 23.74 -5.21
N LEU A 315 24.63 23.16 -4.02
CA LEU A 315 24.43 21.72 -3.89
C LEU A 315 23.11 21.29 -4.55
N PHE A 316 22.05 22.09 -4.38
CA PHE A 316 20.76 21.87 -5.03
C PHE A 316 20.88 21.92 -6.56
N ALA A 317 21.56 22.94 -7.11
CA ALA A 317 21.79 23.09 -8.54
C ALA A 317 22.51 21.89 -9.16
N VAL A 318 23.58 21.40 -8.49
CA VAL A 318 24.33 20.20 -8.95
C VAL A 318 23.43 18.97 -8.98
N ARG A 319 22.61 18.76 -7.94
CA ARG A 319 21.68 17.61 -7.89
C ARG A 319 20.57 17.69 -8.91
N LEU A 320 20.05 18.89 -9.17
CA LEU A 320 19.05 19.12 -10.19
C LEU A 320 19.61 18.82 -11.59
N ALA A 321 20.84 19.26 -11.88
CA ALA A 321 21.52 18.95 -13.13
C ALA A 321 21.75 17.44 -13.32
N GLU A 322 22.21 16.73 -12.28
CA GLU A 322 22.37 15.27 -12.31
C GLU A 322 21.04 14.54 -12.62
N LEU A 323 19.94 15.01 -12.04
CA LEU A 323 18.62 14.41 -12.22
C LEU A 323 18.08 14.67 -13.64
N VAL A 324 18.27 15.88 -14.17
CA VAL A 324 17.87 16.24 -15.53
C VAL A 324 18.69 15.48 -16.58
N GLU A 325 19.97 15.24 -16.32
CA GLU A 325 20.84 14.42 -17.17
C GLU A 325 20.41 12.94 -17.16
N ALA A 326 20.02 12.40 -16.00
CA ALA A 326 19.48 11.03 -15.89
C ALA A 326 18.16 10.83 -16.66
N HIS A 327 17.45 11.91 -16.98
CA HIS A 327 16.23 11.92 -17.77
C HIS A 327 16.45 12.30 -19.25
N GLU A 328 17.68 12.12 -19.77
CA GLU A 328 18.06 12.30 -21.18
C GLU A 328 17.86 13.74 -21.71
N LYS A 329 17.98 14.76 -20.85
CA LYS A 329 17.90 16.18 -21.23
C LYS A 329 19.22 16.94 -20.98
N PRO A 330 20.30 16.63 -21.72
CA PRO A 330 21.63 17.17 -21.45
C PRO A 330 21.73 18.70 -21.64
N GLU A 331 21.01 19.28 -22.59
CA GLU A 331 21.03 20.72 -22.86
C GLU A 331 20.47 21.54 -21.66
N ALA A 332 19.45 21.02 -20.99
CA ALA A 332 18.87 21.65 -19.81
C ALA A 332 19.77 21.50 -18.58
N ALA A 333 20.47 20.36 -18.44
CA ALA A 333 21.43 20.16 -17.36
C ALA A 333 22.63 21.13 -17.48
N GLU A 334 23.08 21.41 -18.70
CA GLU A 334 24.17 22.34 -18.95
C GLU A 334 23.77 23.80 -18.71
N ALA A 335 22.55 24.19 -19.09
CA ALA A 335 22.01 25.51 -18.79
C ALA A 335 21.92 25.77 -17.26
N ILE A 336 21.57 24.75 -16.47
CA ILE A 336 21.58 24.83 -15.01
C ILE A 336 23.00 25.02 -14.50
N ARG A 337 23.99 24.27 -15.00
CA ARG A 337 25.39 24.42 -14.55
C ARG A 337 25.95 25.81 -14.83
N GLN A 338 25.76 26.32 -16.04
CA GLN A 338 26.28 27.64 -16.44
C GLN A 338 25.68 28.79 -15.62
N HIS A 339 24.43 28.66 -15.16
CA HIS A 339 23.78 29.70 -14.34
C HIS A 339 24.37 29.79 -12.92
N PHE A 340 24.80 28.66 -12.35
CA PHE A 340 25.38 28.60 -10.99
C PHE A 340 26.91 28.50 -10.97
N GLU A 341 27.56 28.58 -12.13
CA GLU A 341 29.01 28.61 -12.21
C GLU A 341 29.50 29.99 -11.74
N PRO A 342 30.32 30.07 -10.68
CA PRO A 342 30.84 31.35 -10.23
C PRO A 342 31.72 31.96 -11.33
N ALA A 343 31.40 33.18 -11.76
CA ALA A 343 32.20 33.92 -12.71
C ALA A 343 33.68 33.91 -12.26
N GLU A 344 34.56 33.34 -13.08
CA GLU A 344 36.00 33.39 -12.81
C GLU A 344 36.41 34.87 -12.66
N PRO A 345 37.08 35.25 -11.57
CA PRO A 345 37.57 36.62 -11.42
C PRO A 345 38.64 36.88 -12.48
N ASP A 346 38.42 37.92 -13.29
CA ASP A 346 39.37 38.43 -14.29
C ASP A 346 40.80 38.49 -13.71
N GLU A 347 41.73 37.77 -14.34
CA GLU A 347 43.15 37.89 -14.05
C GLU A 347 43.58 39.36 -14.21
N PRO A 348 44.18 39.99 -13.18
CA PRO A 348 44.62 41.37 -13.28
C PRO A 348 45.80 41.50 -14.24
N ASP A 349 45.66 42.46 -15.16
CA ASP A 349 46.64 42.94 -16.13
C ASP A 349 48.09 42.92 -15.59
N GLN A 350 48.97 42.18 -16.29
CA GLN A 350 50.41 42.27 -16.11
C GLN A 350 50.87 43.70 -16.45
N PRO A 351 51.55 44.40 -15.53
CA PRO A 351 52.11 45.71 -15.81
C PRO A 351 53.34 45.61 -16.72
N ASP A 352 53.35 46.47 -17.74
CA ASP A 352 54.41 46.70 -18.71
C ASP A 352 55.82 46.66 -18.10
N LYS A 353 56.67 45.80 -18.66
CA LYS A 353 58.13 45.83 -18.45
C LYS A 353 58.70 47.14 -19.01
N PRO A 354 59.46 47.92 -18.23
CA PRO A 354 60.27 48.98 -18.80
C PRO A 354 61.54 48.40 -19.46
N ASP A 355 61.80 48.86 -20.68
CA ASP A 355 63.06 48.72 -21.42
C ASP A 355 64.27 49.12 -20.56
N GLN A 356 65.24 48.19 -20.42
CA GLN A 356 66.64 48.56 -20.21
C GLN A 356 67.56 47.67 -21.06
N ALA A 357 68.05 48.31 -22.11
CA ALA A 357 69.44 48.32 -22.57
C ALA A 357 70.28 47.04 -22.39
N THR A 358 70.59 46.47 -23.55
CA THR A 358 71.84 45.78 -23.88
C THR A 358 73.07 46.45 -23.23
N GLU A 359 73.81 45.70 -22.42
CA GLU A 359 75.24 45.91 -22.23
C GLU A 359 75.94 44.55 -22.42
N ASP A 360 76.68 44.48 -23.53
CA ASP A 360 77.43 43.34 -24.04
C ASP A 360 78.90 43.50 -23.61
N ASN A 361 79.53 42.45 -23.05
CA ASN A 361 80.97 42.17 -23.18
C ASN A 361 81.45 40.98 -22.33
N PRO A 362 82.62 40.38 -22.63
CA PRO A 362 83.24 40.07 -23.93
C PRO A 362 83.49 38.55 -24.08
N PRO A 363 83.98 38.09 -25.26
CA PRO A 363 84.21 36.69 -25.56
C PRO A 363 85.56 36.15 -25.03
N ALA A 364 85.59 34.82 -24.85
CA ALA A 364 86.79 33.98 -24.92
C ALA A 364 86.61 32.97 -26.07
#